data_AF-A0A4U7B3M8-F1
#
_entry.id   AF-A0A4U7B3M8-F1
#
_cell.length_a   1.000
_cell.length_b   1.000
_cell.length_c   1.000
_cell.angle_alpha   90.00
_cell.angle_beta   90.00
_cell.angle_gamma   90.00
#
_symmetry.space_group_name_H-M   'P 1'
#
loop_
_entity.id
_entity.type
_entity.pdbx_description
1 polymer ?
#
loop_
_entity_poly.entity_id
_entity_poly.type
_entity_poly.pdbx_seq_one_letter_code
_entity_poly.pdbx_strand_id
1 'polypeptide(L)'
;MASDTVNDHADLVENTTSEDANAQGEACGKNGGELTDVEREIIRQVEYYFSDENLPNDAHMLALTNGPENWPVNLGRITGFGRMRGYKPKSIVAEALKKSTFLEFTDKKHIRRRVPLAIKPNVEQDIVPGKNAPALAKARKVKQPQIAPDGSTLSNTGPGVLDPDQPWLTKGMLKETGFEEYYADPPVTPAQYEENQMLYSQDNVFTARIETAIQRYSSRRKFHQDTRYIFDAWMSYGGIESKPRQFTGRISQDELQTMDAGEIAAALATHHVSSQVEHTNKWKVDFPGVAKGFLSSETILLRTGGSADNVANFTNVMSNFYRWLLQHDVCPEYTDQIKEALQVCKIANYELTSTVRLSSWLPGAYNRSCSAVSGGSHATLLQSEDDGENKWWAGTESTGIKKSDAEMLIVSAIILLGSDEHRNIIAKDRPKEVVKTGERDLRLQVMAIELPDDALRTRFEEEKKLNKTLQPMGKMHCRQLNKNMTGFREGDETVYTFWIEEAILEYCFLGMKMQATVCENNIGCMWLDRIQSVNPSYFEIVANGYYEKSQDAVLPHEWYRRQRKIKEQGYTKMSDMQAGSEEGEAVQLGAEEEAVPIDDSEIPSCTFVDHRDTGGEDQVLDVADAVDKVKLDG
;
A
#
# COMPACT_ATOMS: atom_id res chain seq x y z
N MET A 1 78.74 -29.31 -21.98
CA MET A 1 78.49 -30.67 -22.48
C MET A 1 77.29 -30.53 -23.41
N ALA A 2 77.53 -30.56 -24.72
CA ALA A 2 77.42 -31.78 -25.55
C ALA A 2 75.93 -32.18 -25.64
N SER A 3 75.22 -31.80 -26.71
CA SER A 3 75.20 -32.45 -28.05
C SER A 3 74.49 -33.82 -27.98
N ASP A 4 73.75 -34.30 -28.98
CA ASP A 4 73.87 -34.21 -30.45
C ASP A 4 72.49 -33.82 -31.09
N THR A 5 72.31 -33.20 -32.27
CA THR A 5 72.55 -33.64 -33.68
C THR A 5 72.09 -35.05 -34.02
N VAL A 6 71.15 -35.24 -34.97
CA VAL A 6 71.36 -35.62 -36.40
C VAL A 6 69.95 -35.58 -37.06
N ASN A 7 69.72 -34.91 -38.20
CA ASN A 7 69.75 -35.43 -39.61
C ASN A 7 68.74 -36.59 -39.87
N ASP A 8 68.07 -36.73 -41.02
CA ASP A 8 68.41 -36.27 -42.39
C ASP A 8 67.20 -35.99 -43.33
N HIS A 9 67.56 -35.33 -44.44
CA HIS A 9 66.94 -35.13 -45.77
C HIS A 9 66.08 -36.27 -46.38
N ALA A 10 65.28 -36.10 -47.46
CA ALA A 10 64.77 -34.96 -48.28
C ALA A 10 63.39 -35.40 -48.89
N ASP A 11 62.60 -34.69 -49.72
CA ASP A 11 62.75 -33.67 -50.79
C ASP A 11 61.33 -33.10 -51.10
N LEU A 12 60.96 -32.19 -52.04
CA LEU A 12 61.56 -31.49 -53.20
C LEU A 12 60.67 -30.22 -53.53
N VAL A 13 61.07 -29.41 -54.53
CA VAL A 13 60.26 -28.56 -55.50
C VAL A 13 58.74 -28.39 -55.21
N GLU A 14 58.14 -27.19 -55.10
CA GLU A 14 58.52 -25.79 -55.47
C GLU A 14 57.47 -24.79 -54.88
N ASN A 15 57.47 -23.44 -54.99
CA ASN A 15 58.32 -22.41 -55.63
C ASN A 15 58.19 -21.04 -54.89
N THR A 16 58.80 -19.97 -55.43
CA THR A 16 58.58 -18.50 -55.22
C THR A 16 57.61 -18.06 -54.10
N THR A 17 58.10 -17.58 -52.95
CA THR A 17 58.52 -16.18 -52.65
C THR A 17 57.39 -15.12 -52.69
N SER A 18 57.24 -14.22 -51.71
CA SER A 18 58.15 -13.88 -50.60
C SER A 18 57.42 -13.46 -49.30
N GLU A 19 58.00 -13.87 -48.18
CA GLU A 19 57.90 -13.22 -46.87
C GLU A 19 58.57 -11.80 -46.95
N ASP A 20 58.66 -10.94 -45.95
CA ASP A 20 58.75 -11.18 -44.51
C ASP A 20 58.54 -9.88 -43.68
N ALA A 21 58.74 -10.00 -42.37
CA ALA A 21 58.94 -9.01 -41.31
C ALA A 21 57.69 -8.68 -40.46
N ASN A 22 57.45 -9.29 -39.29
CA ASN A 22 58.29 -9.42 -38.05
C ASN A 22 58.42 -8.09 -37.28
N ALA A 23 58.16 -7.99 -35.97
CA ALA A 23 57.34 -8.76 -35.01
C ALA A 23 57.30 -7.97 -33.67
N GLN A 24 56.40 -8.33 -32.74
CA GLN A 24 56.69 -8.54 -31.31
C GLN A 24 55.42 -8.95 -30.52
N GLY A 25 55.61 -9.70 -29.43
CA GLY A 25 54.56 -10.01 -28.45
C GLY A 25 54.49 -8.96 -27.32
N GLU A 26 53.73 -9.18 -26.24
CA GLU A 26 53.02 -10.40 -25.84
C GLU A 26 51.65 -10.14 -25.17
N ALA A 27 50.81 -11.17 -25.19
CA ALA A 27 49.80 -11.53 -24.18
C ALA A 27 48.80 -10.47 -23.63
N CYS A 28 47.57 -10.50 -24.16
CA CYS A 28 46.41 -10.87 -23.32
C CYS A 28 45.21 -11.39 -24.15
N GLY A 29 44.44 -12.32 -23.59
CA GLY A 29 43.02 -12.55 -23.94
C GLY A 29 42.68 -13.10 -25.34
N LYS A 30 42.75 -14.44 -25.52
CA LYS A 30 42.05 -15.10 -26.65
C LYS A 30 40.53 -15.02 -26.45
N ASN A 31 39.79 -14.56 -27.47
CA ASN A 31 38.38 -14.92 -27.71
C ASN A 31 37.95 -14.56 -29.15
N GLY A 32 38.69 -15.08 -30.14
CA GLY A 32 38.36 -14.95 -31.56
C GLY A 32 37.21 -15.86 -31.97
N GLY A 33 35.97 -15.48 -31.66
CA GLY A 33 34.78 -16.10 -32.24
C GLY A 33 34.51 -15.52 -33.63
N GLU A 34 34.35 -16.38 -34.64
CA GLU A 34 34.07 -15.94 -36.01
C GLU A 34 32.80 -15.07 -36.08
N LEU A 35 32.85 -14.04 -36.92
CA LEU A 35 31.70 -13.19 -37.24
C LEU A 35 30.77 -13.93 -38.21
N THR A 36 29.52 -14.12 -37.82
CA THR A 36 28.49 -14.69 -38.71
C THR A 36 28.18 -13.72 -39.85
N ASP A 37 27.71 -14.22 -41.01
CA ASP A 37 27.41 -13.38 -42.17
C ASP A 37 26.32 -12.32 -41.89
N VAL A 38 25.38 -12.64 -41.00
CA VAL A 38 24.35 -11.71 -40.54
C VAL A 38 24.96 -10.58 -39.70
N GLU A 39 25.91 -10.87 -38.82
CA GLU A 39 26.65 -9.84 -38.09
C GLU A 39 27.53 -9.00 -39.02
N ARG A 40 28.20 -9.62 -39.99
CA ARG A 40 29.03 -8.91 -40.99
C ARG A 40 28.19 -7.88 -41.77
N GLU A 41 27.02 -8.27 -42.28
CA GLU A 41 26.15 -7.35 -43.02
C GLU A 41 25.49 -6.28 -42.11
N ILE A 42 25.14 -6.62 -40.87
CA ILE A 42 24.65 -5.63 -39.88
C ILE A 42 25.72 -4.56 -39.61
N ILE A 43 26.97 -4.98 -39.36
CA ILE A 43 28.09 -4.06 -39.14
C ILE A 43 28.28 -3.19 -40.39
N ARG A 44 28.39 -3.79 -41.58
CA ARG A 44 28.60 -3.09 -42.85
C ARG A 44 27.51 -2.06 -43.16
N GLN A 45 26.24 -2.36 -42.91
CA GLN A 45 25.13 -1.43 -43.15
C GLN A 45 25.13 -0.26 -42.16
N VAL A 46 25.50 -0.47 -40.88
CA VAL A 46 25.57 0.62 -39.90
C VAL A 46 26.83 1.46 -40.10
N GLU A 47 27.99 0.85 -40.35
CA GLU A 47 29.23 1.57 -40.67
C GLU A 47 29.08 2.40 -41.95
N TYR A 48 28.35 1.91 -42.97
CA TYR A 48 28.01 2.70 -44.16
C TYR A 48 27.30 4.02 -43.81
N TYR A 49 26.31 4.03 -42.91
CA TYR A 49 25.61 5.28 -42.51
C TYR A 49 26.54 6.30 -41.85
N PHE A 50 27.59 5.85 -41.14
CA PHE A 50 28.58 6.69 -40.48
C PHE A 50 29.87 6.91 -41.31
N SER A 51 29.95 6.33 -42.51
CA SER A 51 31.16 6.35 -43.36
C SER A 51 31.55 7.75 -43.82
N ASP A 52 32.82 7.94 -44.17
CA ASP A 52 33.32 9.22 -44.70
C ASP A 52 32.77 9.56 -46.11
N GLU A 53 32.13 8.61 -46.80
CA GLU A 53 31.42 8.84 -48.07
C GLU A 53 29.96 9.27 -47.86
N ASN A 54 29.22 8.61 -46.96
CA ASN A 54 27.81 8.91 -46.71
C ASN A 54 27.65 10.14 -45.80
N LEU A 55 28.41 10.20 -44.70
CA LEU A 55 28.15 11.16 -43.62
C LEU A 55 28.31 12.64 -44.03
N PRO A 56 29.23 13.07 -44.91
CA PRO A 56 29.28 14.46 -45.38
C PRO A 56 28.10 14.87 -46.28
N ASN A 57 27.33 13.90 -46.80
CA ASN A 57 26.31 14.10 -47.84
C ASN A 57 24.88 13.77 -47.35
N ASP A 58 24.73 13.13 -46.20
CA ASP A 58 23.45 12.70 -45.62
C ASP A 58 22.96 13.72 -44.58
N ALA A 59 22.08 14.65 -45.01
CA ALA A 59 21.53 15.71 -44.17
C ALA A 59 20.82 15.21 -42.90
N HIS A 60 20.21 14.01 -42.94
CA HIS A 60 19.50 13.42 -41.82
C HIS A 60 20.46 12.80 -40.79
N MET A 61 21.54 12.14 -41.25
CA MET A 61 22.61 11.67 -40.36
C MET A 61 23.42 12.83 -39.78
N LEU A 62 23.72 13.87 -40.58
CA LEU A 62 24.38 15.10 -40.11
C LEU A 62 23.60 15.79 -38.98
N ALA A 63 22.27 15.86 -39.09
CA ALA A 63 21.40 16.40 -38.04
C ALA A 63 21.32 15.54 -36.77
N LEU A 64 21.74 14.26 -36.83
CA LEU A 64 21.81 13.37 -35.67
C LEU A 64 23.20 13.37 -35.01
N THR A 65 24.28 13.54 -35.77
CA THR A 65 25.66 13.55 -35.28
C THR A 65 26.23 14.96 -35.03
N ASN A 66 25.54 16.01 -35.48
CA ASN A 66 26.07 17.37 -35.60
C ASN A 66 27.42 17.43 -36.35
N GLY A 67 27.55 16.60 -37.39
CA GLY A 67 28.74 16.52 -38.25
C GLY A 67 30.06 16.28 -37.47
N PRO A 68 31.00 17.24 -37.46
CA PRO A 68 32.30 17.07 -36.82
C PRO A 68 32.24 16.94 -35.28
N GLU A 69 31.14 17.33 -34.63
CA GLU A 69 31.00 17.16 -33.18
C GLU A 69 30.70 15.71 -32.73
N ASN A 70 30.39 14.80 -33.67
CA ASN A 70 30.26 13.36 -33.44
C ASN A 70 29.32 12.98 -32.27
N TRP A 71 28.15 13.60 -32.22
CA TRP A 71 27.14 13.38 -31.19
C TRP A 71 26.61 11.93 -31.18
N PRO A 72 26.31 11.37 -29.99
CA PRO A 72 25.89 9.98 -29.85
C PRO A 72 24.44 9.74 -30.32
N VAL A 73 24.28 8.85 -31.30
CA VAL A 73 23.00 8.52 -31.95
C VAL A 73 22.34 7.30 -31.31
N ASN A 74 21.02 7.35 -31.11
CA ASN A 74 20.28 6.26 -30.46
C ASN A 74 20.12 5.02 -31.36
N LEU A 75 20.50 3.85 -30.87
CA LEU A 75 20.38 2.57 -31.60
C LEU A 75 18.92 2.25 -31.97
N GLY A 76 17.96 2.71 -31.17
CA GLY A 76 16.53 2.61 -31.44
C GLY A 76 16.06 3.44 -32.64
N ARG A 77 16.80 4.49 -33.04
CA ARG A 77 16.56 5.27 -34.27
C ARG A 77 17.16 4.58 -35.49
N ILE A 78 18.40 4.09 -35.38
CA ILE A 78 19.14 3.40 -36.44
C ILE A 78 18.42 2.10 -36.86
N THR A 79 17.94 1.31 -35.89
CA THR A 79 17.09 0.12 -36.16
C THR A 79 15.72 0.45 -36.79
N GLY A 80 15.37 1.73 -36.93
CA GLY A 80 14.21 2.21 -37.69
C GLY A 80 14.50 2.64 -39.14
N PHE A 81 15.78 2.67 -39.57
CA PHE A 81 16.18 3.04 -40.93
C PHE A 81 15.84 1.95 -41.95
N GLY A 82 15.61 2.33 -43.22
CA GLY A 82 15.08 1.45 -44.25
C GLY A 82 15.82 0.12 -44.39
N ARG A 83 17.15 0.14 -44.46
CA ARG A 83 17.99 -1.07 -44.58
C ARG A 83 18.12 -1.86 -43.27
N MET A 84 17.81 -1.24 -42.12
CA MET A 84 17.96 -1.87 -40.80
C MET A 84 16.68 -2.52 -40.25
N ARG A 85 15.50 -2.16 -40.77
CA ARG A 85 14.18 -2.62 -40.26
C ARG A 85 14.00 -4.14 -40.25
N GLY A 86 14.71 -4.88 -41.11
CA GLY A 86 14.68 -6.33 -41.18
C GLY A 86 15.38 -7.03 -40.02
N TYR A 87 16.42 -6.42 -39.45
CA TYR A 87 17.25 -7.04 -38.41
C TYR A 87 16.62 -6.88 -37.02
N LYS A 88 15.93 -7.93 -36.56
CA LYS A 88 15.29 -8.04 -35.24
C LYS A 88 15.63 -9.40 -34.61
N PRO A 89 15.69 -9.52 -33.27
CA PRO A 89 15.51 -8.46 -32.25
C PRO A 89 16.69 -7.49 -32.16
N LYS A 90 16.49 -6.35 -31.47
CA LYS A 90 17.49 -5.29 -31.31
C LYS A 90 18.77 -5.75 -30.58
N SER A 91 18.71 -6.83 -29.81
CA SER A 91 19.87 -7.42 -29.11
C SER A 91 20.95 -7.89 -30.08
N ILE A 92 20.58 -8.58 -31.17
CA ILE A 92 21.53 -9.07 -32.18
C ILE A 92 22.28 -7.89 -32.83
N VAL A 93 21.57 -6.81 -33.15
CA VAL A 93 22.19 -5.58 -33.69
C VAL A 93 23.14 -4.95 -32.66
N ALA A 94 22.79 -4.95 -31.38
CA ALA A 94 23.65 -4.44 -30.32
C ALA A 94 24.89 -5.32 -30.08
N GLU A 95 24.80 -6.64 -30.31
CA GLU A 95 25.91 -7.58 -30.14
C GLU A 95 26.86 -7.61 -31.33
N ALA A 96 26.34 -7.55 -32.56
CA ALA A 96 27.12 -7.34 -33.77
C ALA A 96 27.95 -6.04 -33.66
N LEU A 97 27.32 -4.92 -33.28
CA LEU A 97 28.00 -3.63 -33.20
C LEU A 97 29.05 -3.52 -32.09
N LYS A 98 29.02 -4.38 -31.05
CA LYS A 98 30.12 -4.46 -30.07
C LYS A 98 31.42 -4.99 -30.70
N LYS A 99 31.32 -5.73 -31.80
CA LYS A 99 32.45 -6.28 -32.56
C LYS A 99 33.01 -5.28 -33.60
N SER A 100 32.40 -4.09 -33.76
CA SER A 100 32.89 -3.04 -34.67
C SER A 100 34.13 -2.32 -34.12
N THR A 101 35.11 -2.12 -35.00
CA THR A 101 36.31 -1.30 -34.77
C THR A 101 36.12 0.16 -35.17
N PHE A 102 35.08 0.50 -35.95
CA PHE A 102 34.79 1.87 -36.40
C PHE A 102 33.90 2.64 -35.41
N LEU A 103 32.96 1.93 -34.77
CA LEU A 103 31.94 2.50 -33.90
C LEU A 103 32.20 2.15 -32.43
N GLU A 104 31.70 2.99 -31.52
CA GLU A 104 31.68 2.72 -30.08
C GLU A 104 30.31 3.05 -29.46
N PHE A 105 29.99 2.34 -28.38
CA PHE A 105 28.84 2.61 -27.54
C PHE A 105 29.22 3.62 -26.45
N THR A 106 28.53 4.77 -26.41
CA THR A 106 28.63 5.72 -25.28
C THR A 106 27.79 5.26 -24.09
N ASP A 107 26.65 4.61 -24.38
CA ASP A 107 25.72 4.00 -23.43
C ASP A 107 25.28 2.62 -23.93
N LYS A 108 24.59 1.84 -23.09
CA LYS A 108 23.82 0.64 -23.53
C LYS A 108 22.74 0.91 -24.63
N LYS A 109 22.56 2.17 -25.07
CA LYS A 109 21.53 2.60 -26.04
C LYS A 109 22.01 3.58 -27.13
N HIS A 110 23.24 4.08 -27.06
CA HIS A 110 23.74 5.13 -27.96
C HIS A 110 25.11 4.76 -28.56
N ILE A 111 25.31 5.04 -29.85
CA ILE A 111 26.56 4.80 -30.57
C ILE A 111 27.08 6.06 -31.26
N ARG A 112 28.39 6.16 -31.45
CA ARG A 112 29.08 7.20 -32.23
C ARG A 112 30.28 6.61 -32.96
N ARG A 113 30.92 7.36 -33.85
CA ARG A 113 32.23 6.97 -34.41
C ARG A 113 33.30 7.05 -33.33
N ARG A 114 34.30 6.15 -33.37
CA ARG A 114 35.49 6.28 -32.51
C ARG A 114 36.36 7.47 -32.91
N VAL A 115 36.49 7.71 -34.21
CA VAL A 115 37.18 8.87 -34.79
C VAL A 115 36.12 9.81 -35.39
N PRO A 116 36.01 11.07 -34.91
CA PRO A 116 35.11 12.07 -35.48
C PRO A 116 35.32 12.29 -36.99
N LEU A 117 34.32 12.89 -37.65
CA LEU A 117 34.43 13.26 -39.06
C LEU A 117 35.36 14.47 -39.22
N ALA A 118 36.52 14.28 -39.85
CA ALA A 118 37.47 15.36 -40.15
C ALA A 118 37.11 16.18 -41.41
N ILE A 119 36.20 15.66 -42.24
CA ILE A 119 35.73 16.27 -43.49
C ILE A 119 34.59 17.25 -43.16
N LYS A 120 34.61 18.45 -43.75
CA LYS A 120 33.49 19.40 -43.62
C LYS A 120 32.25 18.86 -44.38
N PRO A 121 31.03 18.97 -43.83
CA PRO A 121 29.81 18.58 -44.55
C PRO A 121 29.64 19.35 -45.86
N ASN A 122 29.13 18.65 -46.89
CA ASN A 122 28.80 19.23 -48.19
C ASN A 122 27.35 19.74 -48.26
N VAL A 123 26.51 19.35 -47.30
CA VAL A 123 25.07 19.59 -47.26
C VAL A 123 24.70 20.21 -45.90
N GLU A 124 23.71 21.11 -45.90
CA GLU A 124 23.17 21.70 -44.67
C GLU A 124 22.39 20.66 -43.83
N GLN A 125 22.30 20.89 -42.52
CA GLN A 125 21.65 19.95 -41.60
C GLN A 125 20.12 20.07 -41.65
N ASP A 126 19.42 18.93 -41.70
CA ASP A 126 17.96 18.89 -41.56
C ASP A 126 17.51 19.38 -40.16
N ILE A 127 16.51 20.25 -40.11
CA ILE A 127 15.87 20.63 -38.85
C ILE A 127 15.00 19.46 -38.36
N VAL A 128 15.44 18.74 -37.33
CA VAL A 128 14.68 17.62 -36.73
C VAL A 128 13.71 18.12 -35.65
N PRO A 129 12.37 18.14 -35.88
CA PRO A 129 11.43 18.73 -34.93
C PRO A 129 11.06 17.81 -33.75
N GLY A 130 10.76 18.44 -32.61
CA GLY A 130 10.02 17.83 -31.50
C GLY A 130 10.81 16.82 -30.67
N LYS A 131 10.13 15.73 -30.26
CA LYS A 131 10.69 14.70 -29.35
C LYS A 131 11.88 13.91 -29.93
N ASN A 132 12.23 14.13 -31.20
CA ASN A 132 13.21 13.37 -31.96
C ASN A 132 14.57 14.08 -32.11
N ALA A 133 14.70 15.33 -31.63
CA ALA A 133 15.97 16.07 -31.68
C ALA A 133 17.07 15.37 -30.84
N PRO A 134 18.35 15.45 -31.24
CA PRO A 134 19.47 14.87 -30.49
C PRO A 134 19.53 15.39 -29.05
N ALA A 135 20.02 14.55 -28.12
CA ALA A 135 19.74 14.68 -26.70
C ALA A 135 20.20 16.01 -26.06
N LEU A 136 21.32 16.58 -26.52
CA LEU A 136 21.86 17.86 -26.01
C LEU A 136 21.17 19.11 -26.61
N ALA A 137 20.42 19.00 -27.71
CA ALA A 137 19.74 20.13 -28.35
C ALA A 137 18.57 20.72 -27.52
N LYS A 138 18.28 20.16 -26.34
CA LYS A 138 17.31 20.70 -25.36
C LYS A 138 17.87 21.91 -24.58
N ALA A 139 18.44 22.88 -25.29
CA ALA A 139 18.80 24.16 -24.71
C ALA A 139 17.56 24.84 -24.10
N ARG A 140 17.70 25.33 -22.86
CA ARG A 140 16.65 25.92 -22.03
C ARG A 140 15.99 27.11 -22.74
N LYS A 141 14.74 26.95 -23.23
CA LYS A 141 13.96 28.05 -23.82
C LYS A 141 13.54 29.06 -22.74
N VAL A 142 14.43 30.00 -22.43
CA VAL A 142 14.11 31.20 -21.67
C VAL A 142 13.27 32.11 -22.56
N LYS A 143 11.96 32.19 -22.30
CA LYS A 143 11.19 33.37 -22.72
C LYS A 143 11.63 34.53 -21.83
N GLN A 144 12.01 35.65 -22.41
CA GLN A 144 12.11 36.90 -21.66
C GLN A 144 10.70 37.27 -21.14
N PRO A 145 10.56 37.70 -19.87
CA PRO A 145 9.29 38.21 -19.37
C PRO A 145 8.96 39.53 -20.08
N GLN A 146 7.69 39.74 -20.43
CA GLN A 146 7.22 41.04 -20.89
C GLN A 146 7.00 41.93 -19.67
N ILE A 147 7.65 43.10 -19.65
CA ILE A 147 7.56 44.10 -18.59
C ILE A 147 6.43 45.07 -18.97
N ALA A 148 5.48 45.31 -18.04
CA ALA A 148 4.46 46.33 -18.21
C ALA A 148 5.06 47.74 -18.02
N PRO A 149 4.49 48.82 -18.61
CA PRO A 149 5.08 50.17 -18.58
C PRO A 149 5.24 50.79 -17.18
N ASP A 150 4.60 50.22 -16.15
CA ASP A 150 4.67 50.63 -14.75
C ASP A 150 5.77 49.89 -13.94
N GLY A 151 6.46 48.92 -14.55
CA GLY A 151 7.50 48.12 -13.88
C GLY A 151 6.97 47.03 -12.94
N SER A 152 5.66 46.76 -12.91
CA SER A 152 5.08 45.71 -12.08
C SER A 152 5.29 44.30 -12.66
N THR A 153 5.67 43.35 -11.80
CA THR A 153 5.87 41.95 -12.18
C THR A 153 4.58 41.16 -11.97
N LEU A 154 3.82 40.90 -13.05
CA LEU A 154 2.62 40.06 -12.98
C LEU A 154 2.99 38.60 -12.65
N SER A 155 2.70 38.17 -11.42
CA SER A 155 2.83 36.79 -10.97
C SER A 155 1.75 35.91 -11.63
N ASN A 156 2.11 35.15 -12.65
CA ASN A 156 1.23 34.18 -13.31
C ASN A 156 1.03 32.91 -12.46
N THR A 157 0.41 33.05 -11.28
CA THR A 157 -0.05 31.94 -10.43
C THR A 157 -1.34 31.31 -10.99
N GLY A 158 -1.23 30.71 -12.18
CA GLY A 158 -2.23 29.80 -12.72
C GLY A 158 -1.90 28.33 -12.41
N PRO A 159 -2.89 27.42 -12.36
CA PRO A 159 -2.65 26.02 -12.02
C PRO A 159 -1.71 25.32 -13.02
N GLY A 160 -0.67 24.69 -12.50
CA GLY A 160 0.32 23.95 -13.30
C GLY A 160 1.56 24.73 -13.74
N VAL A 161 1.93 25.80 -13.03
CA VAL A 161 3.34 26.21 -12.86
C VAL A 161 4.02 25.20 -11.94
N LEU A 162 5.20 24.69 -12.31
CA LEU A 162 6.01 23.88 -11.41
C LEU A 162 6.76 24.80 -10.44
N ASP A 163 6.69 24.48 -9.15
CA ASP A 163 7.50 25.11 -8.13
C ASP A 163 9.00 24.90 -8.45
N PRO A 164 9.83 25.96 -8.56
CA PRO A 164 11.26 25.83 -8.78
C PRO A 164 11.98 24.92 -7.76
N ASP A 165 11.47 24.87 -6.53
CA ASP A 165 12.09 24.13 -5.42
C ASP A 165 11.61 22.66 -5.35
N GLN A 166 10.65 22.26 -6.19
CA GLN A 166 10.16 20.87 -6.29
C GLN A 166 10.34 20.25 -7.70
N PRO A 167 11.59 20.16 -8.23
CA PRO A 167 11.85 19.74 -9.61
C PRO A 167 11.51 18.27 -9.94
N TRP A 168 11.12 17.46 -8.95
CA TRP A 168 10.64 16.08 -9.15
C TRP A 168 9.14 16.00 -9.47
N LEU A 169 8.34 17.03 -9.19
CA LEU A 169 6.94 17.07 -9.58
C LEU A 169 6.80 17.25 -11.10
N THR A 170 5.99 16.41 -11.74
CA THR A 170 5.64 16.56 -13.16
C THR A 170 4.32 17.31 -13.33
N LYS A 171 4.11 17.95 -14.48
CA LYS A 171 2.81 18.58 -14.82
C LYS A 171 1.63 17.58 -14.86
N GLY A 172 1.87 16.27 -14.86
CA GLY A 172 0.84 15.24 -14.67
C GLY A 172 0.47 14.99 -13.20
N MET A 173 1.38 15.31 -12.26
CA MET A 173 1.16 15.20 -10.81
C MET A 173 0.41 16.41 -10.26
N LEU A 174 0.64 17.62 -10.80
CA LEU A 174 -0.14 18.84 -10.49
C LEU A 174 -1.56 18.86 -11.11
N LYS A 175 -2.00 17.77 -11.74
CA LYS A 175 -3.40 17.63 -12.13
C LYS A 175 -4.21 17.09 -10.96
N GLU A 176 -5.24 17.84 -10.59
CA GLU A 176 -6.35 17.43 -9.71
C GLU A 176 -6.72 15.96 -9.93
N THR A 177 -6.94 15.28 -8.82
CA THR A 177 -7.08 13.82 -8.72
C THR A 177 -8.52 13.41 -8.40
N GLY A 178 -9.28 14.34 -7.81
CA GLY A 178 -10.59 14.07 -7.23
C GLY A 178 -10.53 13.70 -5.75
N PHE A 179 -9.35 13.83 -5.11
CA PHE A 179 -9.10 13.52 -3.69
C PHE A 179 -8.57 14.72 -2.89
N GLU A 180 -8.49 15.91 -3.49
CA GLU A 180 -8.09 17.14 -2.80
C GLU A 180 -9.15 17.57 -1.76
N GLU A 181 -8.73 18.17 -0.64
CA GLU A 181 -9.60 18.52 0.51
C GLU A 181 -10.85 19.34 0.11
N TYR A 182 -10.70 20.24 -0.86
CA TYR A 182 -11.76 21.12 -1.38
C TYR A 182 -12.33 20.65 -2.72
N TYR A 183 -12.05 19.41 -3.14
CA TYR A 183 -12.62 18.85 -4.37
C TYR A 183 -14.11 18.57 -4.19
N ALA A 184 -14.93 19.18 -5.05
CA ALA A 184 -16.35 18.89 -5.17
C ALA A 184 -16.65 18.39 -6.58
N ASP A 185 -17.38 17.27 -6.69
CA ASP A 185 -17.91 16.84 -7.98
C ASP A 185 -18.90 17.89 -8.54
N PRO A 186 -18.98 18.06 -9.86
CA PRO A 186 -19.98 18.92 -10.47
C PRO A 186 -21.40 18.41 -10.15
N PRO A 187 -22.38 19.30 -9.93
CA PRO A 187 -23.78 18.90 -9.73
C PRO A 187 -24.28 17.99 -10.85
N VAL A 188 -25.05 16.95 -10.48
CA VAL A 188 -25.64 16.01 -11.44
C VAL A 188 -26.59 16.76 -12.37
N THR A 189 -26.42 16.61 -13.67
CA THR A 189 -27.31 17.26 -14.65
C THR A 189 -28.64 16.49 -14.75
N PRO A 190 -29.76 17.11 -15.19
CA PRO A 190 -31.04 16.41 -15.30
C PRO A 190 -30.97 15.11 -16.12
N ALA A 191 -30.26 15.13 -17.26
CA ALA A 191 -30.05 13.94 -18.08
C ALA A 191 -29.18 12.85 -17.39
N GLN A 192 -28.23 13.24 -16.54
CA GLN A 192 -27.47 12.28 -15.72
C GLN A 192 -28.32 11.73 -14.57
N TYR A 193 -29.27 12.51 -14.04
CA TYR A 193 -30.21 12.05 -13.01
C TYR A 193 -31.25 11.08 -13.57
N GLU A 194 -31.75 11.32 -14.79
CA GLU A 194 -32.59 10.38 -15.54
C GLU A 194 -31.83 9.08 -15.86
N GLU A 195 -30.58 9.17 -16.31
CA GLU A 195 -29.72 8.00 -16.54
C GLU A 195 -29.44 7.21 -15.24
N ASN A 196 -29.12 7.91 -14.15
CA ASN A 196 -28.88 7.30 -12.84
C ASN A 196 -30.12 6.57 -12.32
N GLN A 197 -31.33 7.13 -12.46
CA GLN A 197 -32.57 6.45 -12.06
C GLN A 197 -32.76 5.10 -12.78
N MET A 198 -32.44 5.02 -14.07
CA MET A 198 -32.55 3.76 -14.82
C MET A 198 -31.48 2.73 -14.40
N LEU A 199 -30.25 3.19 -14.12
CA LEU A 199 -29.14 2.31 -13.72
C LEU A 199 -29.22 1.85 -12.27
N TYR A 200 -29.73 2.70 -11.38
CA TYR A 200 -29.71 2.49 -9.92
C TYR A 200 -31.09 2.23 -9.31
N SER A 201 -32.15 2.04 -10.12
CA SER A 201 -33.47 1.60 -9.64
C SER A 201 -33.36 0.40 -8.71
N GLN A 202 -34.19 0.36 -7.67
CA GLN A 202 -34.21 -0.72 -6.68
C GLN A 202 -34.57 -2.09 -7.30
N ASP A 203 -35.23 -2.09 -8.47
CA ASP A 203 -35.50 -3.29 -9.29
C ASP A 203 -34.21 -3.99 -9.76
N ASN A 204 -33.11 -3.23 -9.92
CA ASN A 204 -31.82 -3.76 -10.34
C ASN A 204 -31.11 -4.41 -9.15
N VAL A 205 -30.68 -5.67 -9.34
CA VAL A 205 -29.91 -6.44 -8.35
C VAL A 205 -28.74 -5.60 -7.82
N PHE A 206 -28.68 -5.48 -6.50
CA PHE A 206 -27.77 -4.54 -5.84
C PHE A 206 -26.29 -4.69 -6.27
N THR A 207 -25.81 -5.91 -6.48
CA THR A 207 -24.42 -6.18 -6.92
C THR A 207 -24.09 -5.49 -8.25
N ALA A 208 -25.02 -5.48 -9.20
CA ALA A 208 -24.86 -4.76 -10.47
C ALA A 208 -24.82 -3.24 -10.26
N ARG A 209 -25.70 -2.69 -9.40
CA ARG A 209 -25.74 -1.25 -9.07
C ARG A 209 -24.39 -0.76 -8.52
N ILE A 210 -23.81 -1.49 -7.56
CA ILE A 210 -22.51 -1.09 -6.98
C ILE A 210 -21.32 -1.34 -7.90
N GLU A 211 -21.29 -2.43 -8.69
CA GLU A 211 -20.25 -2.64 -9.71
C GLU A 211 -20.23 -1.47 -10.71
N THR A 212 -21.39 -1.06 -11.22
CA THR A 212 -21.52 0.09 -12.12
C THR A 212 -21.09 1.41 -11.44
N ALA A 213 -21.46 1.63 -10.19
CA ALA A 213 -21.06 2.83 -9.45
C ALA A 213 -19.55 2.93 -9.19
N ILE A 214 -18.89 1.81 -8.87
CA ILE A 214 -17.43 1.74 -8.69
C ILE A 214 -16.70 2.01 -10.01
N GLN A 215 -17.21 1.50 -11.13
CA GLN A 215 -16.67 1.77 -12.47
C GLN A 215 -16.84 3.25 -12.87
N ARG A 216 -18.02 3.83 -12.66
CA ARG A 216 -18.30 5.27 -12.92
C ARG A 216 -17.47 6.19 -12.03
N TYR A 217 -17.32 5.87 -10.75
CA TYR A 217 -16.41 6.58 -9.83
C TYR A 217 -14.95 6.48 -10.29
N SER A 218 -14.47 5.27 -10.58
CA SER A 218 -13.06 5.02 -10.93
C SER A 218 -12.64 5.66 -12.25
N SER A 219 -13.59 5.88 -13.18
CA SER A 219 -13.35 6.61 -14.43
C SER A 219 -13.42 8.13 -14.27
N ARG A 220 -14.07 8.64 -13.21
CA ARG A 220 -14.11 10.07 -12.81
C ARG A 220 -12.97 10.47 -11.87
N ARG A 221 -12.17 9.53 -11.36
CA ARG A 221 -11.04 9.76 -10.45
C ARG A 221 -9.70 9.42 -11.09
N LYS A 222 -8.64 10.11 -10.66
CA LYS A 222 -7.25 9.83 -11.03
C LYS A 222 -6.51 9.34 -9.79
N PHE A 223 -6.67 8.05 -9.51
CA PHE A 223 -5.94 7.39 -8.44
C PHE A 223 -4.42 7.49 -8.65
N HIS A 224 -3.71 7.87 -7.59
CA HIS A 224 -2.27 7.60 -7.44
C HIS A 224 -2.06 6.30 -6.66
N GLN A 225 -0.82 5.82 -6.61
CA GLN A 225 -0.46 4.50 -6.05
C GLN A 225 -1.11 4.23 -4.68
N ASP A 226 -0.99 5.17 -3.74
CA ASP A 226 -1.46 4.97 -2.36
C ASP A 226 -3.00 5.02 -2.29
N THR A 227 -3.63 6.00 -2.95
CA THR A 227 -5.10 6.06 -3.05
C THR A 227 -5.71 4.83 -3.74
N ARG A 228 -5.02 4.24 -4.72
CA ARG A 228 -5.46 3.00 -5.38
C ARG A 228 -5.30 1.81 -4.44
N TYR A 229 -4.16 1.70 -3.76
CA TYR A 229 -3.89 0.65 -2.78
C TYR A 229 -4.93 0.66 -1.65
N ILE A 230 -5.23 1.84 -1.10
CA ILE A 230 -6.26 2.04 -0.06
C ILE A 230 -7.63 1.60 -0.59
N PHE A 231 -8.04 2.06 -1.78
CA PHE A 231 -9.33 1.73 -2.37
C PHE A 231 -9.46 0.23 -2.67
N ASP A 232 -8.46 -0.40 -3.29
CA ASP A 232 -8.48 -1.83 -3.61
C ASP A 232 -8.42 -2.71 -2.35
N ALA A 233 -7.69 -2.29 -1.31
CA ALA A 233 -7.68 -2.96 -0.02
C ALA A 233 -9.04 -2.89 0.70
N TRP A 234 -9.68 -1.73 0.67
CA TRP A 234 -11.00 -1.50 1.25
C TRP A 234 -12.09 -2.29 0.53
N MET A 235 -12.13 -2.20 -0.80
CA MET A 235 -13.05 -2.99 -1.63
C MET A 235 -12.90 -4.48 -1.33
N SER A 236 -11.65 -4.97 -1.27
CA SER A 236 -11.37 -6.38 -0.96
C SER A 236 -11.84 -6.80 0.44
N TYR A 237 -11.70 -5.93 1.45
CA TYR A 237 -12.21 -6.16 2.81
C TYR A 237 -13.74 -6.15 2.86
N GLY A 238 -14.40 -5.33 2.03
CA GLY A 238 -15.86 -5.25 1.89
C GLY A 238 -16.49 -6.29 0.95
N GLY A 239 -15.73 -7.32 0.51
CA GLY A 239 -16.22 -8.42 -0.35
C GLY A 239 -16.07 -8.23 -1.87
N ILE A 240 -15.42 -7.16 -2.31
CA ILE A 240 -15.30 -6.74 -3.73
C ILE A 240 -13.86 -6.95 -4.22
N GLU A 241 -13.69 -7.89 -5.15
CA GLU A 241 -12.39 -8.26 -5.70
C GLU A 241 -11.86 -7.19 -6.66
N SER A 242 -10.64 -6.73 -6.39
CA SER A 242 -9.97 -5.65 -7.15
C SER A 242 -9.01 -6.19 -8.23
N LYS A 243 -9.43 -7.22 -8.99
CA LYS A 243 -8.64 -7.85 -10.07
C LYS A 243 -9.51 -8.08 -11.31
N PRO A 244 -8.97 -7.95 -12.54
CA PRO A 244 -9.69 -8.37 -13.75
C PRO A 244 -10.18 -9.82 -13.64
N ARG A 245 -11.43 -10.08 -14.05
CA ARG A 245 -12.04 -11.42 -14.02
C ARG A 245 -11.19 -12.41 -14.82
N GLN A 246 -10.72 -13.50 -14.20
CA GLN A 246 -9.71 -14.41 -14.79
C GLN A 246 -10.12 -15.11 -16.11
N PHE A 247 -11.39 -14.98 -16.52
CA PHE A 247 -11.94 -15.55 -17.75
C PHE A 247 -12.36 -14.50 -18.81
N THR A 248 -12.18 -13.20 -18.57
CA THR A 248 -12.17 -12.24 -19.70
C THR A 248 -10.86 -12.42 -20.46
N GLY A 249 -10.94 -13.05 -21.64
CA GLY A 249 -9.81 -13.18 -22.55
C GLY A 249 -9.26 -11.81 -22.99
N ARG A 250 -8.12 -11.81 -23.70
CA ARG A 250 -7.61 -10.59 -24.34
C ARG A 250 -8.59 -10.13 -25.42
N ILE A 251 -9.47 -9.20 -25.05
CA ILE A 251 -10.29 -8.45 -26.00
C ILE A 251 -9.35 -7.74 -26.96
N SER A 252 -9.58 -7.91 -28.25
CA SER A 252 -8.75 -7.35 -29.30
C SER A 252 -8.95 -5.84 -29.43
N GLN A 253 -7.97 -5.18 -30.05
CA GLN A 253 -8.05 -3.76 -30.39
C GLN A 253 -9.25 -3.45 -31.30
N ASP A 254 -9.73 -4.44 -32.06
CA ASP A 254 -10.81 -4.30 -33.04
C ASP A 254 -12.20 -4.55 -32.41
N GLU A 255 -12.33 -5.51 -31.49
CA GLU A 255 -13.55 -5.66 -30.66
C GLU A 255 -13.80 -4.40 -29.81
N LEU A 256 -12.74 -3.79 -29.26
CA LEU A 256 -12.78 -2.50 -28.56
C LEU A 256 -13.13 -1.29 -29.45
N GLN A 257 -13.18 -1.46 -30.77
CA GLN A 257 -13.68 -0.42 -31.71
C GLN A 257 -15.15 -0.66 -32.10
N THR A 258 -15.72 -1.84 -31.82
CA THR A 258 -17.12 -2.19 -32.10
C THR A 258 -18.04 -2.11 -30.89
N MET A 259 -17.50 -2.20 -29.68
CA MET A 259 -18.23 -2.06 -28.41
C MET A 259 -18.60 -0.60 -28.12
N ASP A 260 -19.70 -0.37 -27.40
CA ASP A 260 -20.04 0.96 -26.89
C ASP A 260 -19.18 1.38 -25.67
N ALA A 261 -19.24 2.66 -25.28
CA ALA A 261 -18.42 3.19 -24.20
C ALA A 261 -18.71 2.58 -22.81
N GLY A 262 -19.94 2.12 -22.57
CA GLY A 262 -20.34 1.38 -21.38
C GLY A 262 -19.93 -0.09 -21.44
N GLU A 263 -20.07 -0.75 -22.60
CA GLU A 263 -19.54 -2.10 -22.83
C GLU A 263 -18.02 -2.16 -22.62
N ILE A 264 -17.27 -1.20 -23.17
CA ILE A 264 -15.82 -1.06 -22.95
C ILE A 264 -15.50 -0.86 -21.47
N ALA A 265 -16.27 -0.02 -20.76
CA ALA A 265 -16.06 0.23 -19.33
C ALA A 265 -16.32 -1.02 -18.46
N ALA A 266 -17.40 -1.75 -18.74
CA ALA A 266 -17.75 -3.00 -18.06
C ALA A 266 -16.75 -4.13 -18.39
N ALA A 267 -16.26 -4.19 -19.63
CA ALA A 267 -15.26 -5.15 -20.07
C ALA A 267 -13.85 -4.89 -19.49
N LEU A 268 -13.53 -3.63 -19.20
CA LEU A 268 -12.30 -3.21 -18.51
C LEU A 268 -12.46 -3.09 -16.98
N ALA A 269 -13.59 -3.51 -16.42
CA ALA A 269 -13.85 -3.44 -14.99
C ALA A 269 -12.80 -4.23 -14.18
N THR A 270 -12.21 -3.57 -13.19
CA THR A 270 -11.24 -4.18 -12.26
C THR A 270 -11.82 -4.49 -10.88
N HIS A 271 -13.09 -4.14 -10.66
CA HIS A 271 -13.81 -4.34 -9.40
C HIS A 271 -15.09 -5.13 -9.67
N HIS A 272 -15.23 -6.27 -8.99
CA HIS A 272 -16.44 -7.08 -9.01
C HIS A 272 -16.77 -7.66 -7.63
N VAL A 273 -18.04 -7.88 -7.34
CA VAL A 273 -18.46 -8.60 -6.12
C VAL A 273 -17.93 -10.03 -6.21
N SER A 274 -17.31 -10.54 -5.14
CA SER A 274 -16.77 -11.91 -5.14
C SER A 274 -17.91 -12.93 -5.21
N SER A 275 -17.77 -14.01 -5.99
CA SER A 275 -18.85 -15.00 -6.17
C SER A 275 -19.22 -15.75 -4.89
N GLN A 276 -18.32 -15.82 -3.91
CA GLN A 276 -18.58 -16.34 -2.56
C GLN A 276 -19.54 -15.43 -1.76
N VAL A 277 -19.55 -14.13 -2.07
CA VAL A 277 -20.37 -13.08 -1.44
C VAL A 277 -21.72 -12.99 -2.14
N GLU A 278 -21.74 -13.02 -3.47
CA GLU A 278 -22.97 -12.96 -4.27
C GLU A 278 -23.88 -14.20 -4.08
N HIS A 279 -23.33 -15.33 -3.61
CA HIS A 279 -24.01 -16.64 -3.65
C HIS A 279 -23.99 -17.42 -2.32
N THR A 280 -23.68 -16.77 -1.21
CA THR A 280 -23.90 -17.37 0.12
C THR A 280 -24.59 -16.38 1.05
N ASN A 281 -25.65 -16.86 1.72
CA ASN A 281 -26.42 -16.06 2.69
C ASN A 281 -25.58 -15.63 3.91
N LYS A 282 -24.34 -16.12 4.04
CA LYS A 282 -23.35 -15.71 5.05
C LYS A 282 -23.16 -14.20 5.08
N TRP A 283 -23.30 -13.52 3.95
CA TRP A 283 -22.96 -12.10 3.83
C TRP A 283 -24.22 -11.23 3.91
N LYS A 284 -24.41 -10.57 5.06
CA LYS A 284 -25.32 -9.42 5.14
C LYS A 284 -24.63 -8.17 4.60
N VAL A 285 -25.34 -7.04 4.56
CA VAL A 285 -24.86 -5.81 3.93
C VAL A 285 -25.00 -4.61 4.88
N ASP A 286 -23.89 -3.91 5.08
CA ASP A 286 -23.60 -3.14 6.29
C ASP A 286 -22.45 -2.13 6.05
N PHE A 287 -22.78 -0.91 5.60
CA PHE A 287 -21.80 0.17 5.42
C PHE A 287 -21.07 0.55 6.71
N PRO A 288 -21.75 0.74 7.86
CA PRO A 288 -21.07 1.13 9.09
C PRO A 288 -20.12 0.05 9.60
N GLY A 289 -20.52 -1.22 9.60
CA GLY A 289 -19.70 -2.35 10.07
C GLY A 289 -18.39 -2.47 9.28
N VAL A 290 -18.46 -2.42 7.95
CA VAL A 290 -17.24 -2.42 7.12
C VAL A 290 -16.40 -1.15 7.33
N ALA A 291 -17.01 0.01 7.55
CA ALA A 291 -16.27 1.23 7.88
C ALA A 291 -15.53 1.11 9.21
N LYS A 292 -16.21 0.66 10.28
CA LYS A 292 -15.65 0.46 11.62
C LYS A 292 -14.51 -0.58 11.63
N GLY A 293 -14.71 -1.69 10.92
CA GLY A 293 -13.75 -2.79 10.84
C GLY A 293 -12.50 -2.46 10.01
N PHE A 294 -12.66 -1.81 8.84
CA PHE A 294 -11.52 -1.42 7.99
C PHE A 294 -10.75 -0.21 8.55
N LEU A 295 -11.43 0.73 9.20
CA LEU A 295 -10.81 1.86 9.92
C LEU A 295 -10.44 1.47 11.36
N SER A 296 -9.83 0.29 11.53
CA SER A 296 -9.25 -0.21 12.78
C SER A 296 -7.76 0.09 12.88
N SER A 297 -7.22 0.24 14.10
CA SER A 297 -5.79 0.56 14.28
C SER A 297 -4.88 -0.50 13.66
N GLU A 298 -5.21 -1.78 13.82
CA GLU A 298 -4.49 -2.90 13.23
C GLU A 298 -4.39 -2.79 11.70
N THR A 299 -5.53 -2.51 11.03
CA THR A 299 -5.58 -2.34 9.58
C THR A 299 -4.75 -1.14 9.11
N ILE A 300 -4.69 -0.05 9.89
CA ILE A 300 -3.82 1.09 9.59
C ILE A 300 -2.35 0.73 9.82
N LEU A 301 -1.99 0.22 11.00
CA LEU A 301 -0.62 -0.13 11.39
C LEU A 301 0.04 -1.06 10.35
N LEU A 302 -0.68 -2.12 9.95
CA LEU A 302 -0.25 -3.10 8.93
C LEU A 302 -0.02 -2.46 7.55
N ARG A 303 -0.75 -1.40 7.21
CA ARG A 303 -0.76 -0.78 5.87
C ARG A 303 0.10 0.48 5.76
N THR A 304 0.36 1.18 6.87
CA THR A 304 1.20 2.38 6.91
C THR A 304 2.57 2.13 7.55
N GLY A 305 2.84 0.92 8.03
CA GLY A 305 4.09 0.58 8.74
C GLY A 305 4.26 1.36 10.05
N GLY A 306 3.15 1.67 10.73
CA GLY A 306 3.13 2.50 11.94
C GLY A 306 3.09 4.02 11.70
N SER A 307 3.17 4.50 10.46
CA SER A 307 3.05 5.94 10.17
C SER A 307 1.60 6.43 10.38
N ALA A 308 1.41 7.36 11.31
CA ALA A 308 0.12 8.00 11.56
C ALA A 308 -0.25 9.03 10.48
N ASP A 309 0.73 9.58 9.75
CA ASP A 309 0.52 10.70 8.81
C ASP A 309 -0.31 10.29 7.58
N ASN A 310 -0.38 9.00 7.29
CA ASN A 310 -1.18 8.44 6.20
C ASN A 310 -2.67 8.20 6.56
N VAL A 311 -3.08 8.33 7.83
CA VAL A 311 -4.47 8.06 8.29
C VAL A 311 -5.50 8.84 7.46
N ALA A 312 -5.24 10.13 7.21
CA ALA A 312 -6.15 11.01 6.48
C ALA A 312 -6.44 10.54 5.03
N ASN A 313 -5.53 9.76 4.42
CA ASN A 313 -5.76 9.21 3.08
C ASN A 313 -6.83 8.11 3.09
N PHE A 314 -6.92 7.31 4.15
CA PHE A 314 -7.93 6.24 4.28
C PHE A 314 -9.34 6.83 4.41
N THR A 315 -9.50 7.73 5.39
CA THR A 315 -10.78 8.39 5.70
C THR A 315 -11.26 9.26 4.53
N ASN A 316 -10.35 9.94 3.83
CA ASN A 316 -10.67 10.72 2.63
C ASN A 316 -11.12 9.83 1.46
N VAL A 317 -10.36 8.78 1.10
CA VAL A 317 -10.73 7.88 -0.02
C VAL A 317 -12.12 7.25 0.20
N MET A 318 -12.42 6.82 1.43
CA MET A 318 -13.74 6.28 1.78
C MET A 318 -14.84 7.35 1.75
N SER A 319 -14.61 8.51 2.38
CA SER A 319 -15.58 9.61 2.40
C SER A 319 -15.90 10.15 1.01
N ASN A 320 -14.91 10.16 0.12
CA ASN A 320 -15.05 10.61 -1.26
C ASN A 320 -15.97 9.67 -2.06
N PHE A 321 -15.81 8.35 -1.89
CA PHE A 321 -16.72 7.36 -2.49
C PHE A 321 -18.12 7.40 -1.87
N TYR A 322 -18.26 7.50 -0.55
CA TYR A 322 -19.57 7.59 0.11
C TYR A 322 -20.36 8.84 -0.30
N ARG A 323 -19.70 10.00 -0.46
CA ARG A 323 -20.34 11.20 -1.04
C ARG A 323 -20.76 10.98 -2.49
N TRP A 324 -19.92 10.30 -3.29
CA TRP A 324 -20.27 9.94 -4.67
C TRP A 324 -21.53 9.06 -4.75
N LEU A 325 -21.66 8.05 -3.89
CA LEU A 325 -22.84 7.18 -3.81
C LEU A 325 -24.12 7.97 -3.50
N LEU A 326 -24.07 8.85 -2.49
CA LEU A 326 -25.20 9.72 -2.10
C LEU A 326 -25.56 10.73 -3.21
N GLN A 327 -24.56 11.30 -3.88
CA GLN A 327 -24.77 12.30 -4.94
C GLN A 327 -25.41 11.71 -6.20
N HIS A 328 -25.18 10.42 -6.49
CA HIS A 328 -25.68 9.75 -7.69
C HIS A 328 -26.88 8.83 -7.43
N ASP A 329 -27.39 8.79 -6.19
CA ASP A 329 -28.53 7.97 -5.75
C ASP A 329 -28.36 6.48 -6.10
N VAL A 330 -27.18 5.94 -5.82
CA VAL A 330 -26.77 4.57 -6.24
C VAL A 330 -27.55 3.47 -5.52
N CYS A 331 -27.83 3.72 -4.23
CA CYS A 331 -28.48 2.80 -3.32
C CYS A 331 -29.31 3.59 -2.29
N PRO A 332 -30.41 4.26 -2.73
CA PRO A 332 -31.29 5.04 -1.88
C PRO A 332 -31.70 4.33 -0.59
N GLU A 333 -31.91 3.01 -0.65
CA GLU A 333 -32.28 2.20 0.52
C GLU A 333 -31.21 2.18 1.65
N TYR A 334 -29.98 2.65 1.40
CA TYR A 334 -28.87 2.69 2.36
C TYR A 334 -28.36 4.10 2.66
N THR A 335 -29.14 5.10 2.27
CA THR A 335 -28.85 6.52 2.48
C THR A 335 -28.42 6.84 3.92
N ASP A 336 -29.05 6.22 4.93
CA ASP A 336 -28.70 6.46 6.34
C ASP A 336 -27.51 5.62 6.83
N GLN A 337 -27.36 4.38 6.37
CA GLN A 337 -26.15 3.59 6.60
C GLN A 337 -24.89 4.27 6.02
N ILE A 338 -25.00 4.90 4.83
CA ILE A 338 -23.89 5.64 4.21
C ILE A 338 -23.56 6.92 4.99
N LYS A 339 -24.57 7.60 5.56
CA LYS A 339 -24.36 8.75 6.47
C LYS A 339 -23.66 8.32 7.76
N GLU A 340 -24.02 7.19 8.35
CA GLU A 340 -23.31 6.65 9.52
C GLU A 340 -21.87 6.28 9.16
N ALA A 341 -21.63 5.60 8.04
CA ALA A 341 -20.28 5.27 7.58
C ALA A 341 -19.42 6.53 7.30
N LEU A 342 -20.01 7.61 6.77
CA LEU A 342 -19.38 8.93 6.66
C LEU A 342 -19.05 9.55 8.03
N GLN A 343 -19.93 9.38 9.03
CA GLN A 343 -19.69 9.83 10.40
C GLN A 343 -18.59 9.00 11.08
N VAL A 344 -18.50 7.68 10.81
CA VAL A 344 -17.36 6.83 11.21
C VAL A 344 -16.07 7.35 10.57
N CYS A 345 -16.03 7.59 9.26
CA CYS A 345 -14.84 8.18 8.60
C CYS A 345 -14.43 9.54 9.20
N LYS A 346 -15.40 10.36 9.62
CA LYS A 346 -15.14 11.65 10.28
C LYS A 346 -14.53 11.48 11.66
N ILE A 347 -15.03 10.55 12.49
CA ILE A 347 -14.48 10.26 13.82
C ILE A 347 -13.07 9.65 13.69
N ALA A 348 -12.94 8.65 12.80
CA ALA A 348 -11.69 7.98 12.46
C ALA A 348 -10.55 8.94 12.11
N ASN A 349 -10.85 10.04 11.42
CA ASN A 349 -9.86 11.02 10.99
C ASN A 349 -9.12 11.71 12.15
N TYR A 350 -9.75 11.78 13.33
CA TYR A 350 -9.14 12.30 14.55
C TYR A 350 -8.61 11.16 15.44
N GLU A 351 -9.43 10.14 15.67
CA GLU A 351 -9.12 9.08 16.64
C GLU A 351 -7.99 8.14 16.20
N LEU A 352 -7.95 7.69 14.94
CA LEU A 352 -6.93 6.73 14.48
C LEU A 352 -5.51 7.27 14.59
N THR A 353 -5.33 8.57 14.32
CA THR A 353 -4.03 9.24 14.44
C THR A 353 -3.48 9.13 15.87
N SER A 354 -4.36 9.18 16.87
CA SER A 354 -4.00 8.96 18.27
C SER A 354 -3.81 7.48 18.60
N THR A 355 -4.71 6.58 18.20
CA THR A 355 -4.60 5.15 18.55
C THR A 355 -3.39 4.48 17.92
N VAL A 356 -3.01 4.85 16.69
CA VAL A 356 -1.77 4.42 16.04
C VAL A 356 -0.54 4.83 16.86
N ARG A 357 -0.48 6.08 17.34
CA ARG A 357 0.63 6.56 18.20
C ARG A 357 0.65 5.86 19.55
N LEU A 358 -0.51 5.77 20.21
CA LEU A 358 -0.67 5.11 21.50
C LEU A 358 -0.27 3.63 21.47
N SER A 359 -0.49 2.94 20.33
CA SER A 359 -0.08 1.53 20.13
C SER A 359 1.43 1.31 20.26
N SER A 360 2.26 2.35 20.15
CA SER A 360 3.72 2.29 20.37
C SER A 360 4.19 2.94 21.68
N TRP A 361 3.29 3.59 22.44
CA TRP A 361 3.65 4.35 23.65
C TRP A 361 3.15 3.67 24.92
N LEU A 362 1.90 3.17 24.90
CA LEU A 362 1.34 2.34 25.97
C LEU A 362 2.17 1.05 26.14
N PRO A 363 2.27 0.50 27.36
CA PRO A 363 1.55 0.91 28.56
C PRO A 363 2.22 2.07 29.34
N GLY A 364 3.26 2.73 28.81
CA GLY A 364 3.98 3.79 29.52
C GLY A 364 5.14 3.29 30.40
N ALA A 365 5.96 4.19 30.92
CA ALA A 365 7.17 3.84 31.69
C ALA A 365 6.83 3.36 33.11
N TYR A 366 5.80 3.91 33.76
CA TYR A 366 5.30 3.43 35.05
C TYR A 366 4.82 1.98 34.99
N ASN A 367 3.95 1.65 34.04
CA ASN A 367 3.41 0.29 33.91
C ASN A 367 4.49 -0.71 33.48
N ARG A 368 5.43 -0.32 32.60
CA ARG A 368 6.62 -1.13 32.29
C ARG A 368 7.51 -1.34 33.51
N SER A 369 7.65 -0.36 34.41
CA SER A 369 8.39 -0.51 35.67
C SER A 369 7.68 -1.46 36.63
N CYS A 370 6.36 -1.34 36.80
CA CYS A 370 5.55 -2.27 37.59
C CYS A 370 5.67 -3.71 37.07
N SER A 371 5.56 -3.88 35.76
CA SER A 371 5.76 -5.16 35.06
C SER A 371 7.16 -5.71 35.30
N ALA A 372 8.20 -4.90 35.12
CA ALA A 372 9.59 -5.33 35.29
C ALA A 372 9.92 -5.80 36.71
N VAL A 373 9.55 -5.02 37.73
CA VAL A 373 9.85 -5.34 39.14
C VAL A 373 8.98 -6.49 39.67
N SER A 374 7.70 -6.57 39.26
CA SER A 374 6.73 -7.52 39.85
C SER A 374 6.72 -8.92 39.21
N GLY A 375 7.54 -9.20 38.20
CA GLY A 375 7.49 -10.46 37.44
C GLY A 375 6.40 -10.53 36.37
N GLY A 376 6.14 -9.40 35.71
CA GLY A 376 5.30 -9.28 34.52
C GLY A 376 6.06 -9.51 33.21
N SER A 377 5.41 -9.24 32.08
CA SER A 377 5.97 -9.40 30.72
C SER A 377 7.32 -8.69 30.50
N HIS A 378 7.55 -7.54 31.15
CA HIS A 378 8.75 -6.73 31.01
C HIS A 378 9.85 -7.07 32.01
N ALA A 379 9.76 -8.19 32.76
CA ALA A 379 10.81 -8.63 33.69
C ALA A 379 12.19 -8.80 33.02
N THR A 380 12.22 -9.15 31.73
CA THR A 380 13.42 -9.24 30.90
C THR A 380 14.07 -7.89 30.57
N LEU A 381 13.40 -6.76 30.86
CA LEU A 381 13.99 -5.43 30.77
C LEU A 381 14.85 -5.06 31.98
N LEU A 382 14.89 -5.84 33.06
CA LEU A 382 15.79 -5.55 34.18
C LEU A 382 17.25 -5.78 33.77
N GLN A 383 18.07 -4.72 33.77
CA GLN A 383 19.53 -4.82 33.62
C GLN A 383 20.13 -5.50 34.85
N SER A 384 21.28 -6.19 34.67
CA SER A 384 22.08 -6.64 35.81
C SER A 384 22.83 -5.47 36.43
N GLU A 385 23.24 -5.59 37.69
CA GLU A 385 23.98 -4.51 38.37
C GLU A 385 25.42 -4.34 37.83
N ASP A 386 25.94 -5.36 37.14
CA ASP A 386 27.24 -5.34 36.44
C ASP A 386 27.18 -4.70 35.03
N ASP A 387 25.99 -4.42 34.49
CA ASP A 387 25.85 -3.75 33.20
C ASP A 387 26.22 -2.26 33.30
N GLY A 388 27.30 -1.90 32.57
CA GLY A 388 27.99 -0.61 32.67
C GLY A 388 27.14 0.62 32.35
N GLU A 389 27.59 1.78 32.82
CA GLU A 389 26.82 3.03 32.78
C GLU A 389 26.40 3.49 31.37
N ASN A 390 25.21 4.10 31.31
CA ASN A 390 24.63 4.88 30.20
C ASN A 390 24.20 4.11 28.93
N LYS A 391 22.92 3.70 28.93
CA LYS A 391 21.98 4.12 27.87
C LYS A 391 20.68 4.60 28.50
N TRP A 392 20.36 5.89 28.31
CA TRP A 392 19.04 6.47 28.58
C TRP A 392 18.34 6.80 27.25
N TRP A 393 17.02 6.84 27.27
CA TRP A 393 16.15 6.71 26.09
C TRP A 393 16.33 7.77 25.00
N ALA A 394 16.39 7.30 23.74
CA ALA A 394 16.09 8.07 22.53
C ALA A 394 15.73 7.15 21.33
N GLY A 395 14.65 6.37 21.40
CA GLY A 395 14.13 5.60 20.26
C GLY A 395 13.92 4.10 20.51
N THR A 396 13.21 3.45 19.58
CA THR A 396 12.45 2.19 19.70
C THR A 396 13.24 0.88 19.89
N GLU A 397 14.42 0.92 20.52
CA GLU A 397 15.21 -0.28 20.82
C GLU A 397 15.31 -0.52 22.33
N SER A 398 15.10 -1.77 22.75
CA SER A 398 14.96 -2.18 24.15
C SER A 398 16.27 -2.16 24.93
N THR A 399 16.67 -0.97 25.37
CA THR A 399 17.62 -0.80 26.48
C THR A 399 16.89 -1.03 27.80
N GLY A 400 17.43 -1.91 28.66
CA GLY A 400 16.79 -2.26 29.92
C GLY A 400 16.75 -1.12 30.94
N ILE A 401 16.01 -1.31 32.03
CA ILE A 401 15.91 -0.42 33.19
C ILE A 401 16.65 -1.04 34.39
N LYS A 402 17.29 -0.22 35.24
CA LYS A 402 17.85 -0.71 36.51
C LYS A 402 16.74 -0.96 37.52
N LYS A 403 16.83 -2.06 38.27
CA LYS A 403 15.82 -2.43 39.28
C LYS A 403 15.59 -1.32 40.30
N SER A 404 16.65 -0.69 40.79
CA SER A 404 16.62 0.49 41.69
C SER A 404 15.75 1.63 41.15
N ASP A 405 15.86 1.90 39.85
CA ASP A 405 15.27 3.08 39.21
C ASP A 405 13.78 2.81 38.94
N ALA A 406 13.45 1.57 38.55
CA ALA A 406 12.07 1.09 38.44
C ALA A 406 11.36 1.07 39.80
N GLU A 407 12.00 0.57 40.85
CA GLU A 407 11.47 0.60 42.23
C GLU A 407 11.27 2.03 42.74
N MET A 408 12.23 2.93 42.51
CA MET A 408 12.12 4.33 42.88
C MET A 408 10.96 5.03 42.15
N LEU A 409 10.78 4.76 40.84
CA LEU A 409 9.65 5.27 40.06
C LEU A 409 8.31 4.80 40.63
N ILE A 410 8.18 3.52 40.98
CA ILE A 410 6.97 2.97 41.61
C ILE A 410 6.69 3.66 42.96
N VAL A 411 7.70 3.81 43.82
CA VAL A 411 7.57 4.46 45.14
C VAL A 411 7.16 5.94 45.00
N SER A 412 7.84 6.71 44.15
CA SER A 412 7.49 8.12 43.87
C SER A 412 6.06 8.24 43.34
N ALA A 413 5.63 7.37 42.44
CA ALA A 413 4.26 7.35 41.92
C ALA A 413 3.23 7.11 43.03
N ILE A 414 3.49 6.19 43.97
CA ILE A 414 2.58 5.88 45.08
C ILE A 414 2.51 7.02 46.11
N ILE A 415 3.60 7.75 46.33
CA ILE A 415 3.63 8.95 47.19
C ILE A 415 2.76 10.07 46.60
N LEU A 416 2.70 10.19 45.26
CA LEU A 416 1.97 11.25 44.56
C LEU A 416 0.52 10.90 44.23
N LEU A 417 0.24 9.69 43.72
CA LEU A 417 -1.05 9.23 43.18
C LEU A 417 -1.74 8.12 44.01
N GLY A 418 -1.03 7.47 44.93
CA GLY A 418 -1.51 6.29 45.64
C GLY A 418 -2.69 6.53 46.59
N SER A 419 -3.33 5.44 47.01
CA SER A 419 -4.21 5.43 48.19
C SER A 419 -3.37 5.52 49.47
N ASP A 420 -4.01 5.81 50.60
CA ASP A 420 -3.34 5.71 51.89
C ASP A 420 -3.01 4.26 52.25
N GLU A 421 -3.70 3.27 51.68
CA GLU A 421 -3.37 1.84 51.86
C GLU A 421 -2.03 1.52 51.18
N HIS A 422 -1.82 1.94 49.92
CA HIS A 422 -0.53 1.76 49.24
C HIS A 422 0.61 2.45 50.02
N ARG A 423 0.38 3.67 50.53
CA ARG A 423 1.34 4.39 51.37
C ARG A 423 1.62 3.67 52.70
N ASN A 424 0.61 3.07 53.32
CA ASN A 424 0.78 2.29 54.55
C ASN A 424 1.63 1.04 54.32
N ILE A 425 1.37 0.27 53.27
CA ILE A 425 2.12 -0.95 52.93
C ILE A 425 3.61 -0.64 52.74
N ILE A 426 3.93 0.39 51.95
CA ILE A 426 5.33 0.80 51.73
C ILE A 426 5.98 1.34 53.00
N ALA A 427 5.29 2.17 53.79
CA ALA A 427 5.89 2.79 54.97
C ALA A 427 6.12 1.80 56.13
N LYS A 428 5.17 0.89 56.37
CA LYS A 428 5.10 -0.03 57.52
C LYS A 428 5.60 -1.43 57.19
N ASP A 429 4.97 -2.07 56.21
CA ASP A 429 5.15 -3.50 55.95
C ASP A 429 6.41 -3.77 55.14
N ARG A 430 6.84 -2.80 54.32
CA ARG A 430 8.14 -2.76 53.62
C ARG A 430 8.44 -4.10 52.91
N PRO A 431 7.59 -4.52 51.96
CA PRO A 431 7.73 -5.81 51.30
C PRO A 431 9.13 -5.95 50.68
N LYS A 432 9.81 -7.05 51.02
CA LYS A 432 11.19 -7.32 50.55
C LYS A 432 11.27 -7.53 49.05
N GLU A 433 10.18 -7.99 48.46
CA GLU A 433 10.01 -8.26 47.05
C GLU A 433 8.61 -7.78 46.64
N VAL A 434 8.52 -7.09 45.51
CA VAL A 434 7.25 -6.78 44.86
C VAL A 434 6.93 -7.95 43.94
N VAL A 435 5.74 -8.55 44.08
CA VAL A 435 5.37 -9.74 43.31
C VAL A 435 3.95 -9.62 42.78
N LYS A 436 3.75 -10.07 41.54
CA LYS A 436 2.44 -10.17 40.89
C LYS A 436 1.51 -11.12 41.66
N THR A 437 0.37 -10.61 42.10
CA THR A 437 -0.68 -11.32 42.84
C THR A 437 -1.87 -11.71 41.96
N GLY A 438 -2.03 -11.07 40.80
CA GLY A 438 -3.08 -11.40 39.83
C GLY A 438 -2.72 -10.98 38.41
N GLU A 439 -3.31 -11.68 37.43
CA GLU A 439 -3.20 -11.42 35.99
C GLU A 439 -4.56 -11.72 35.33
N ARG A 440 -5.05 -10.80 34.49
CA ARG A 440 -6.36 -10.87 33.83
C ARG A 440 -6.28 -10.25 32.44
N ASP A 441 -6.59 -11.00 31.38
CA ASP A 441 -6.76 -10.42 30.04
C ASP A 441 -8.12 -9.74 29.93
N LEU A 442 -8.12 -8.42 29.77
CA LEU A 442 -9.32 -7.59 29.76
C LEU A 442 -9.49 -6.86 28.43
N ARG A 443 -10.74 -6.81 27.98
CA ARG A 443 -11.24 -5.86 26.98
C ARG A 443 -11.73 -4.65 27.75
N LEU A 444 -11.18 -3.46 27.48
CA LEU A 444 -11.41 -2.25 28.26
C LEU A 444 -11.89 -1.10 27.38
N GLN A 445 -12.77 -0.26 27.94
CA GLN A 445 -13.12 1.04 27.37
C GLN A 445 -12.79 2.16 28.35
N VAL A 446 -12.17 3.25 27.87
CA VAL A 446 -11.84 4.45 28.64
C VAL A 446 -13.13 5.25 28.92
N MET A 447 -13.43 5.43 30.21
CA MET A 447 -14.63 6.09 30.72
C MET A 447 -14.35 7.49 31.28
N ALA A 448 -13.15 7.72 31.82
CA ALA A 448 -12.69 9.02 32.29
C ALA A 448 -11.17 9.13 32.22
N ILE A 449 -10.67 10.36 32.09
CA ILE A 449 -9.24 10.70 32.09
C ILE A 449 -9.04 11.86 33.07
N GLU A 450 -8.19 11.68 34.06
CA GLU A 450 -7.75 12.71 34.99
C GLU A 450 -6.32 13.11 34.64
N LEU A 451 -6.14 14.22 33.89
CA LEU A 451 -4.82 14.85 33.75
C LEU A 451 -4.39 15.45 35.11
N PRO A 452 -3.09 15.53 35.41
CA PRO A 452 -2.64 16.18 36.64
C PRO A 452 -3.01 17.67 36.66
N ASP A 453 -3.35 18.20 37.83
CA ASP A 453 -3.50 19.64 38.03
C ASP A 453 -2.15 20.33 38.29
N ASP A 454 -2.12 21.67 38.32
CA ASP A 454 -0.87 22.42 38.47
C ASP A 454 -0.19 22.18 39.83
N ALA A 455 -0.94 21.82 40.87
CA ALA A 455 -0.40 21.47 42.17
C ALA A 455 0.29 20.09 42.12
N LEU A 456 -0.33 19.12 41.46
CA LEU A 456 0.23 17.79 41.22
C LEU A 456 1.44 17.84 40.26
N ARG A 457 1.37 18.60 39.17
CA ARG A 457 2.53 18.88 38.28
C ARG A 457 3.70 19.47 39.07
N THR A 458 3.43 20.44 39.95
CA THR A 458 4.47 21.04 40.81
C THR A 458 5.12 19.98 41.71
N ARG A 459 4.32 19.11 42.36
CA ARG A 459 4.85 18.00 43.18
C ARG A 459 5.66 16.98 42.37
N PHE A 460 5.24 16.67 41.13
CA PHE A 460 6.02 15.84 40.22
C PHE A 460 7.37 16.48 39.89
N GLU A 461 7.41 17.77 39.56
CA GLU A 461 8.66 18.47 39.22
C GLU A 461 9.55 18.73 40.45
N GLU A 462 9.00 18.67 41.67
CA GLU A 462 9.77 18.58 42.92
C GLU A 462 10.41 17.21 43.12
N GLU A 463 9.63 16.12 43.04
CA GLU A 463 10.09 14.74 43.20
C GLU A 463 11.12 14.35 42.12
N LYS A 464 10.96 14.86 40.90
CA LYS A 464 11.86 14.65 39.75
C LYS A 464 13.29 15.18 39.95
N LYS A 465 13.50 16.07 40.93
CA LYS A 465 14.84 16.51 41.37
C LYS A 465 15.62 15.37 42.05
N LEU A 466 14.90 14.42 42.65
CA LEU A 466 15.43 13.18 43.21
C LEU A 466 15.38 12.06 42.17
N ASN A 467 14.23 11.87 41.52
CA ASN A 467 13.99 10.79 40.57
C ASN A 467 13.87 11.30 39.12
N LYS A 468 15.00 11.37 38.40
CA LYS A 468 15.07 11.94 37.04
C LYS A 468 14.25 11.21 35.96
N THR A 469 13.84 9.95 36.19
CA THR A 469 13.00 9.21 35.23
C THR A 469 11.55 9.69 35.28
N LEU A 470 11.12 10.21 36.43
CA LEU A 470 9.73 10.52 36.74
C LEU A 470 9.19 11.64 35.82
N GLN A 471 8.09 11.35 35.15
CA GLN A 471 7.29 12.34 34.42
C GLN A 471 5.98 12.59 35.18
N PRO A 472 5.31 13.74 34.95
CA PRO A 472 3.94 13.93 35.39
C PRO A 472 3.04 12.80 34.91
N MET A 473 2.21 12.29 35.80
CA MET A 473 1.24 11.23 35.53
C MET A 473 -0.15 11.63 36.00
N GLY A 474 -1.15 11.24 35.21
CA GLY A 474 -2.56 11.32 35.57
C GLY A 474 -3.15 9.93 35.80
N LYS A 475 -4.49 9.84 35.74
CA LYS A 475 -5.23 8.57 35.80
C LYS A 475 -6.07 8.33 34.55
N MET A 476 -6.13 7.08 34.11
CA MET A 476 -7.05 6.59 33.10
C MET A 476 -8.00 5.59 33.75
N HIS A 477 -9.31 5.83 33.64
CA HIS A 477 -10.35 4.98 34.24
C HIS A 477 -11.08 4.21 33.16
N CYS A 478 -11.15 2.89 33.30
CA CYS A 478 -11.72 1.98 32.31
C CYS A 478 -12.78 1.05 32.91
N ARG A 479 -13.71 0.56 32.08
CA ARG A 479 -14.63 -0.55 32.42
C ARG A 479 -14.44 -1.73 31.48
N GLN A 480 -14.81 -2.94 31.92
CA GLN A 480 -14.73 -4.14 31.07
C GLN A 480 -15.83 -4.14 29.98
N LEU A 481 -15.41 -4.38 28.75
CA LEU A 481 -16.28 -4.63 27.60
C LEU A 481 -16.68 -6.11 27.49
N ASN A 482 -17.79 -6.37 26.80
CA ASN A 482 -18.20 -7.68 26.34
C ASN A 482 -17.21 -8.28 25.31
N LYS A 483 -17.42 -9.54 24.91
CA LYS A 483 -16.53 -10.23 23.96
C LYS A 483 -16.36 -9.49 22.62
N ASN A 484 -17.42 -8.80 22.15
CA ASN A 484 -17.53 -8.23 20.81
C ASN A 484 -17.12 -6.74 20.73
N MET A 485 -16.70 -6.14 21.85
CA MET A 485 -16.33 -4.72 21.99
C MET A 485 -17.48 -3.72 21.78
N THR A 486 -18.74 -4.18 21.73
CA THR A 486 -19.94 -3.37 21.43
C THR A 486 -20.56 -2.70 22.64
N GLY A 487 -20.31 -3.20 23.85
CA GLY A 487 -20.87 -2.66 25.11
C GLY A 487 -20.19 -3.26 26.33
N PHE A 488 -20.60 -2.85 27.53
CA PHE A 488 -20.02 -3.35 28.79
C PHE A 488 -20.35 -4.82 29.05
N ARG A 489 -19.53 -5.47 29.88
CA ARG A 489 -19.83 -6.80 30.41
C ARG A 489 -20.97 -6.72 31.43
N GLU A 490 -22.01 -7.53 31.25
CA GLU A 490 -23.11 -7.63 32.21
C GLU A 490 -22.62 -8.04 33.60
N GLY A 491 -23.16 -7.40 34.63
CA GLY A 491 -22.78 -7.63 36.03
C GLY A 491 -21.42 -7.08 36.45
N ASP A 492 -20.61 -6.49 35.56
CA ASP A 492 -19.33 -5.89 35.94
C ASP A 492 -19.40 -4.35 36.01
N GLU A 493 -19.48 -3.83 37.23
CA GLU A 493 -19.39 -2.39 37.54
C GLU A 493 -17.96 -1.95 37.92
N THR A 494 -16.96 -2.82 37.82
CA THR A 494 -15.57 -2.53 38.21
C THR A 494 -14.99 -1.40 37.35
N VAL A 495 -14.49 -0.36 38.02
CA VAL A 495 -13.72 0.73 37.40
C VAL A 495 -12.23 0.48 37.61
N TYR A 496 -11.56 -0.04 36.59
CA TYR A 496 -10.13 -0.26 36.55
C TYR A 496 -9.42 1.09 36.40
N THR A 497 -8.43 1.39 37.25
CA THR A 497 -7.76 2.70 37.26
C THR A 497 -6.26 2.51 37.08
N PHE A 498 -5.70 3.11 36.03
CA PHE A 498 -4.29 3.01 35.66
C PHE A 498 -3.62 4.37 35.77
N TRP A 499 -2.37 4.41 36.23
CA TRP A 499 -1.56 5.62 36.17
C TRP A 499 -0.74 5.62 34.88
N ILE A 500 -0.75 6.74 34.18
CA ILE A 500 -0.21 6.89 32.82
C ILE A 500 0.43 8.29 32.73
N GLU A 501 1.55 8.40 32.02
CA GLU A 501 2.25 9.67 31.81
C GLU A 501 1.38 10.69 31.07
N GLU A 502 1.47 11.97 31.46
CA GLU A 502 0.67 13.07 30.91
C GLU A 502 0.77 13.15 29.37
N ALA A 503 1.99 13.06 28.82
CA ALA A 503 2.24 13.06 27.38
C ALA A 503 1.68 11.84 26.60
N ILE A 504 1.21 10.80 27.31
CA ILE A 504 0.44 9.69 26.72
C ILE A 504 -1.06 9.95 26.91
N LEU A 505 -1.48 10.42 28.09
CA LEU A 505 -2.88 10.76 28.38
C LEU A 505 -3.44 11.87 27.48
N GLU A 506 -2.62 12.82 27.04
CA GLU A 506 -3.00 13.86 26.05
C GLU A 506 -3.54 13.28 24.72
N TYR A 507 -3.18 12.03 24.39
CA TYR A 507 -3.65 11.33 23.20
C TYR A 507 -4.77 10.33 23.49
N CYS A 508 -5.01 9.98 24.75
CA CYS A 508 -6.14 9.16 25.16
C CYS A 508 -7.45 9.97 25.04
N PHE A 509 -8.56 9.31 24.70
CA PHE A 509 -9.87 9.93 24.58
C PHE A 509 -10.98 9.03 25.14
N LEU A 510 -12.11 9.64 25.48
CA LEU A 510 -13.27 8.93 26.02
C LEU A 510 -13.85 7.97 24.97
N GLY A 511 -14.26 6.78 25.42
CA GLY A 511 -14.77 5.73 24.54
C GLY A 511 -13.68 4.92 23.83
N MET A 512 -12.41 5.34 23.84
CA MET A 512 -11.28 4.57 23.30
C MET A 512 -11.26 3.16 23.89
N LYS A 513 -11.00 2.16 23.05
CA LYS A 513 -11.04 0.74 23.43
C LYS A 513 -9.64 0.14 23.41
N MET A 514 -9.37 -0.83 24.26
CA MET A 514 -8.11 -1.58 24.23
C MET A 514 -8.31 -3.02 24.69
N GLN A 515 -7.46 -3.92 24.19
CA GLN A 515 -7.26 -5.23 24.79
C GLN A 515 -5.90 -5.20 25.50
N ALA A 516 -5.91 -5.51 26.79
CA ALA A 516 -4.72 -5.46 27.63
C ALA A 516 -4.71 -6.62 28.64
N THR A 517 -3.53 -7.20 28.88
CA THR A 517 -3.27 -7.95 30.10
C THR A 517 -3.15 -6.96 31.26
N VAL A 518 -4.01 -7.09 32.26
CA VAL A 518 -3.99 -6.29 33.48
C VAL A 518 -3.45 -7.13 34.63
N CYS A 519 -2.44 -6.59 35.32
CA CYS A 519 -1.78 -7.25 36.44
C CYS A 519 -1.90 -6.42 37.72
N GLU A 520 -1.75 -7.10 38.85
CA GLU A 520 -1.84 -6.54 40.20
C GLU A 520 -0.70 -7.13 41.05
N ASN A 521 -0.21 -6.39 42.06
CA ASN A 521 0.87 -6.86 42.95
C ASN A 521 0.52 -6.77 44.44
N ASN A 522 1.41 -7.29 45.27
CA ASN A 522 1.31 -7.29 46.74
C ASN A 522 1.34 -5.90 47.43
N ILE A 523 1.37 -4.80 46.66
CA ILE A 523 1.21 -3.42 47.16
C ILE A 523 -0.19 -2.85 46.80
N GLY A 524 -1.01 -3.61 46.04
CA GLY A 524 -2.29 -3.15 45.50
C GLY A 524 -2.17 -2.32 44.22
N CYS A 525 -0.96 -2.20 43.66
CA CYS A 525 -0.75 -1.44 42.43
C CYS A 525 -1.17 -2.28 41.22
N MET A 526 -2.05 -1.72 40.41
CA MET A 526 -2.58 -2.31 39.18
C MET A 526 -1.94 -1.65 37.96
N TRP A 527 -1.47 -2.44 36.99
CA TRP A 527 -0.82 -1.93 35.78
C TRP A 527 -1.28 -2.66 34.51
N LEU A 528 -1.09 -1.99 33.38
CA LEU A 528 -1.22 -2.56 32.04
C LEU A 528 0.09 -3.31 31.71
N ASP A 529 0.06 -4.65 31.71
CA ASP A 529 1.25 -5.49 31.55
C ASP A 529 1.61 -5.75 30.09
N ARG A 530 0.61 -6.06 29.26
CA ARG A 530 0.73 -6.23 27.81
C ARG A 530 -0.43 -5.50 27.15
N ILE A 531 -0.19 -4.91 25.99
CA ILE A 531 -1.21 -4.26 25.16
C ILE A 531 -1.33 -5.08 23.89
N GLN A 532 -2.41 -5.84 23.74
CA GLN A 532 -2.68 -6.60 22.52
C GLN A 532 -3.24 -5.70 21.41
N SER A 533 -4.06 -4.69 21.75
CA SER A 533 -4.53 -3.68 20.79
C SER A 533 -5.01 -2.39 21.45
N VAL A 534 -4.91 -1.27 20.73
CA VAL A 534 -5.49 0.03 21.08
C VAL A 534 -6.35 0.48 19.91
N ASN A 535 -7.62 0.81 20.13
CA ASN A 535 -8.62 0.95 19.08
C ASN A 535 -9.57 2.15 19.28
N PRO A 536 -10.10 2.74 18.19
CA PRO A 536 -11.05 3.86 18.22
C PRO A 536 -12.35 3.59 18.99
N SER A 537 -13.10 4.64 19.30
CA SER A 537 -14.36 4.57 20.07
C SER A 537 -15.47 3.81 19.33
N TYR A 538 -15.47 3.90 18.00
CA TYR A 538 -16.37 3.16 17.11
C TYR A 538 -15.91 1.74 16.79
N PHE A 539 -14.74 1.29 17.25
CA PHE A 539 -14.21 -0.04 16.89
C PHE A 539 -15.08 -1.16 17.45
N GLU A 540 -15.45 -2.10 16.58
CA GLU A 540 -16.28 -3.27 16.88
C GLU A 540 -15.63 -4.49 16.20
N ILE A 541 -15.78 -5.68 16.78
CA ILE A 541 -15.22 -6.90 16.20
C ILE A 541 -16.12 -7.36 15.05
N VAL A 542 -15.60 -7.26 13.82
CA VAL A 542 -16.30 -7.62 12.57
C VAL A 542 -15.62 -8.84 11.93
N ALA A 543 -16.41 -9.86 11.59
CA ALA A 543 -15.90 -11.15 11.08
C ALA A 543 -14.99 -11.03 9.85
N ASN A 544 -15.15 -9.98 9.03
CA ASN A 544 -14.28 -9.65 7.89
C ASN A 544 -12.78 -9.56 8.24
N GLY A 545 -12.43 -9.20 9.48
CA GLY A 545 -11.02 -9.20 9.94
C GLY A 545 -10.41 -10.59 10.06
N TYR A 546 -11.23 -11.63 10.21
CA TYR A 546 -10.85 -13.02 10.49
C TYR A 546 -11.30 -14.00 9.38
N TYR A 547 -11.91 -13.48 8.32
CA TYR A 547 -12.38 -14.26 7.20
C TYR A 547 -11.23 -14.62 6.24
N GLU A 548 -10.95 -15.92 6.09
CA GLU A 548 -10.05 -16.42 5.05
C GLU A 548 -10.83 -17.02 3.87
N LYS A 549 -10.40 -16.75 2.64
CA LYS A 549 -10.96 -17.36 1.40
C LYS A 549 -10.80 -18.88 1.32
N SER A 550 -9.94 -19.47 2.16
CA SER A 550 -9.78 -20.92 2.36
C SER A 550 -11.03 -21.58 2.98
N GLN A 551 -11.84 -20.82 3.72
CA GLN A 551 -12.99 -21.33 4.50
C GLN A 551 -14.24 -21.59 3.64
N ASP A 552 -14.28 -21.12 2.39
CA ASP A 552 -15.39 -21.38 1.47
C ASP A 552 -15.14 -22.65 0.63
N ALA A 553 -15.52 -23.79 1.22
CA ALA A 553 -15.46 -25.10 0.59
C ALA A 553 -16.39 -25.21 -0.64
N VAL A 554 -15.81 -25.04 -1.83
CA VAL A 554 -16.30 -25.48 -3.16
C VAL A 554 -17.76 -25.10 -3.48
N LEU A 555 -17.95 -23.96 -4.15
CA LEU A 555 -19.21 -23.62 -4.82
C LEU A 555 -19.67 -24.78 -5.75
N PRO A 556 -20.91 -25.31 -5.63
CA PRO A 556 -21.37 -26.45 -6.40
C PRO A 556 -21.25 -26.27 -7.93
N HIS A 557 -20.78 -27.31 -8.61
CA HIS A 557 -20.47 -27.30 -10.05
C HIS A 557 -21.66 -26.86 -10.95
N GLU A 558 -22.89 -27.02 -10.47
CA GLU A 558 -24.12 -26.67 -11.18
C GLU A 558 -24.33 -25.15 -11.31
N TRP A 559 -23.91 -24.37 -10.30
CA TRP A 559 -23.95 -22.90 -10.36
C TRP A 559 -23.15 -22.37 -11.56
N TYR A 560 -21.97 -22.96 -11.82
CA TYR A 560 -21.11 -22.60 -12.95
C TYR A 560 -21.79 -22.84 -14.31
N ARG A 561 -22.70 -23.83 -14.39
CA ARG A 561 -23.54 -24.09 -15.58
C ARG A 561 -24.66 -23.06 -15.73
N ARG A 562 -25.23 -22.58 -14.62
CA ARG A 562 -26.29 -21.55 -14.60
C ARG A 562 -25.76 -20.17 -15.01
N GLN A 563 -24.66 -19.72 -14.40
CA GLN A 563 -23.94 -18.49 -14.78
C GLN A 563 -23.57 -18.47 -16.28
N ARG A 564 -23.10 -19.60 -16.81
CA ARG A 564 -22.78 -19.73 -18.24
C ARG A 564 -24.01 -19.51 -19.14
N LYS A 565 -25.16 -20.12 -18.82
CA LYS A 565 -26.41 -19.87 -19.57
C LYS A 565 -26.85 -18.41 -19.54
N ILE A 566 -26.74 -17.74 -18.38
CA ILE A 566 -27.09 -16.32 -18.23
C ILE A 566 -26.23 -15.44 -19.16
N LYS A 567 -24.90 -15.70 -19.20
CA LYS A 567 -23.98 -15.01 -20.13
C LYS A 567 -24.21 -15.33 -21.60
N GLU A 568 -24.63 -16.56 -21.94
CA GLU A 568 -24.89 -16.97 -23.33
C GLU A 568 -26.22 -16.45 -23.89
N GLN A 569 -27.16 -15.99 -23.04
CA GLN A 569 -28.52 -15.64 -23.48
C GLN A 569 -29.01 -14.24 -23.10
N GLY A 570 -28.40 -13.59 -22.09
CA GLY A 570 -28.79 -12.27 -21.59
C GLY A 570 -29.98 -12.29 -20.63
N TYR A 571 -30.01 -11.34 -19.69
CA TYR A 571 -31.04 -11.30 -18.63
C TYR A 571 -32.47 -11.18 -19.17
N THR A 572 -32.66 -10.49 -20.29
CA THR A 572 -33.97 -10.16 -20.90
C THR A 572 -34.76 -11.34 -21.45
N LYS A 573 -34.25 -12.58 -21.40
CA LYS A 573 -34.91 -13.76 -22.00
C LYS A 573 -35.44 -14.80 -21.01
N MET A 574 -35.19 -14.66 -19.71
CA MET A 574 -35.68 -15.65 -18.72
C MET A 574 -37.15 -15.46 -18.35
N SER A 575 -37.69 -14.23 -18.42
CA SER A 575 -39.14 -13.95 -18.29
C SER A 575 -39.98 -14.82 -19.22
N ASP A 576 -39.56 -14.88 -20.48
CA ASP A 576 -40.31 -15.47 -21.58
C ASP A 576 -40.24 -17.01 -21.55
N MET A 577 -39.28 -17.58 -20.83
CA MET A 577 -39.13 -19.04 -20.66
C MET A 577 -39.86 -19.57 -19.43
N GLN A 578 -40.05 -18.78 -18.37
CA GLN A 578 -40.82 -19.23 -17.19
C GLN A 578 -42.32 -19.41 -17.48
N ALA A 579 -42.84 -18.83 -18.55
CA ALA A 579 -44.22 -19.04 -19.02
C ALA A 579 -44.44 -20.37 -19.79
N GLY A 580 -43.42 -21.23 -19.93
CA GLY A 580 -43.42 -22.34 -20.89
C GLY A 580 -43.19 -23.75 -20.34
N SER A 581 -43.11 -23.97 -19.01
CA SER A 581 -42.76 -25.29 -18.46
C SER A 581 -43.38 -25.61 -17.09
N GLU A 582 -44.71 -25.54 -16.97
CA GLU A 582 -45.46 -26.23 -15.91
C GLU A 582 -46.06 -27.54 -16.43
N GLU A 583 -45.25 -28.56 -16.71
CA GLU A 583 -45.75 -29.93 -16.84
C GLU A 583 -44.65 -30.99 -16.59
N GLY A 584 -44.83 -31.79 -15.52
CA GLY A 584 -44.26 -33.14 -15.37
C GLY A 584 -42.76 -33.32 -15.11
N GLU A 585 -42.36 -33.36 -13.83
CA GLU A 585 -41.96 -34.63 -13.20
C GLU A 585 -41.93 -34.50 -11.66
N ALA A 586 -42.38 -35.54 -10.95
CA ALA A 586 -42.43 -35.56 -9.48
C ALA A 586 -41.41 -36.55 -8.91
N VAL A 587 -40.55 -36.07 -8.02
CA VAL A 587 -39.64 -36.89 -7.21
C VAL A 587 -39.95 -36.63 -5.74
N GLN A 588 -40.03 -37.69 -4.94
CA GLN A 588 -40.55 -37.62 -3.57
C GLN A 588 -39.59 -36.90 -2.61
N LEU A 589 -40.11 -35.85 -1.96
CA LEU A 589 -39.54 -35.33 -0.72
C LEU A 589 -39.84 -36.29 0.45
N GLY A 590 -38.99 -36.27 1.47
CA GLY A 590 -39.17 -37.03 2.69
C GLY A 590 -38.38 -36.43 3.85
N ALA A 591 -38.93 -36.58 5.06
CA ALA A 591 -38.55 -35.91 6.31
C ALA A 591 -38.85 -34.39 6.33
N GLU A 592 -39.79 -34.02 7.19
CA GLU A 592 -40.04 -32.66 7.64
C GLU A 592 -39.16 -32.37 8.86
N GLU A 593 -38.53 -31.20 8.93
CA GLU A 593 -38.15 -30.56 10.20
C GLU A 593 -38.74 -29.14 10.19
N GLU A 594 -39.08 -28.63 11.38
CA GLU A 594 -39.98 -27.47 11.51
C GLU A 594 -39.34 -26.15 11.04
N ALA A 595 -39.94 -25.53 10.02
CA ALA A 595 -39.60 -24.18 9.62
C ALA A 595 -40.10 -23.17 10.66
N VAL A 596 -39.16 -22.58 11.43
CA VAL A 596 -39.45 -21.39 12.24
C VAL A 596 -39.80 -20.23 11.31
N PRO A 597 -40.94 -19.53 11.49
CA PRO A 597 -41.26 -18.36 10.70
C PRO A 597 -40.33 -17.20 11.10
N ILE A 598 -39.34 -16.92 10.26
CA ILE A 598 -38.55 -15.69 10.31
C ILE A 598 -39.34 -14.61 9.56
N ASP A 599 -39.42 -13.42 10.14
CA ASP A 599 -40.25 -12.31 9.63
C ASP A 599 -39.70 -11.76 8.30
N ASP A 600 -40.59 -11.47 7.35
CA ASP A 600 -40.28 -11.31 5.93
C ASP A 600 -39.91 -9.84 5.57
N SER A 601 -39.24 -9.13 6.49
CA SER A 601 -38.98 -7.69 6.40
C SER A 601 -37.57 -7.27 6.84
N GLU A 602 -36.59 -7.28 5.91
CA GLU A 602 -35.48 -6.30 5.74
C GLU A 602 -34.44 -6.78 4.69
N ILE A 603 -34.24 -6.02 3.59
CA ILE A 603 -33.35 -6.36 2.43
C ILE A 603 -32.94 -5.06 1.69
N PRO A 604 -31.73 -4.88 1.06
CA PRO A 604 -30.37 -5.44 1.27
C PRO A 604 -29.43 -4.51 2.13
N SER A 605 -28.42 -3.70 1.73
CA SER A 605 -27.51 -3.50 0.55
C SER A 605 -26.21 -2.68 0.90
N CYS A 606 -25.17 -2.84 0.07
CA CYS A 606 -23.73 -2.48 0.13
C CYS A 606 -22.80 -2.69 1.37
N THR A 607 -21.57 -3.10 1.00
CA THR A 607 -20.42 -3.59 1.77
C THR A 607 -20.74 -4.74 2.72
N PHE A 608 -20.14 -5.90 2.44
CA PHE A 608 -20.64 -7.15 2.95
C PHE A 608 -19.98 -7.54 4.27
N VAL A 609 -20.78 -7.92 5.26
CA VAL A 609 -20.31 -8.46 6.55
C VAL A 609 -20.72 -9.92 6.69
N ASP A 610 -19.75 -10.78 6.99
CA ASP A 610 -20.01 -12.19 7.34
C ASP A 610 -20.77 -12.25 8.68
N HIS A 611 -21.98 -12.82 8.66
CA HIS A 611 -22.90 -12.82 9.81
C HIS A 611 -22.62 -13.94 10.83
N ARG A 612 -21.60 -14.79 10.61
CA ARG A 612 -21.25 -15.87 11.55
C ARG A 612 -21.09 -15.31 12.98
N ASP A 613 -21.95 -15.78 13.87
CA ASP A 613 -21.90 -15.44 15.28
C ASP A 613 -20.55 -15.90 15.88
N THR A 614 -19.92 -15.06 16.69
CA THR A 614 -18.59 -15.32 17.25
C THR A 614 -18.61 -16.30 18.43
N GLY A 615 -19.78 -16.89 18.72
CA GLY A 615 -19.98 -18.01 19.64
C GLY A 615 -19.61 -19.38 19.06
N GLY A 616 -18.33 -19.59 18.74
CA GLY A 616 -17.79 -20.89 18.27
C GLY A 616 -16.46 -21.23 18.95
N GLU A 617 -16.38 -22.43 19.52
CA GLU A 617 -15.35 -22.92 20.46
C GLU A 617 -13.87 -22.73 20.05
N ASP A 618 -13.05 -22.41 21.06
CA ASP A 618 -11.59 -22.44 21.15
C ASP A 618 -10.77 -22.87 19.91
N GLN A 619 -10.33 -21.87 19.13
CA GLN A 619 -8.93 -21.83 18.69
C GLN A 619 -8.32 -20.47 19.02
N VAL A 620 -7.32 -20.48 19.91
CA VAL A 620 -6.43 -19.33 20.13
C VAL A 620 -5.46 -19.25 18.96
N LEU A 621 -5.86 -18.58 17.88
CA LEU A 621 -4.93 -18.12 16.87
C LEU A 621 -4.19 -16.90 17.42
N ASP A 622 -2.97 -17.17 17.90
CA ASP A 622 -2.08 -16.13 18.41
C ASP A 622 -1.51 -15.31 17.24
N VAL A 623 -2.10 -14.15 16.98
CA VAL A 623 -1.76 -13.27 15.84
C VAL A 623 -0.37 -12.63 16.01
N ALA A 624 0.29 -12.79 17.17
CA ALA A 624 1.64 -12.27 17.40
C ALA A 624 2.73 -12.94 16.53
N ASP A 625 2.55 -14.21 16.13
CA ASP A 625 3.61 -15.05 15.55
C ASP A 625 3.77 -14.93 14.01
N ALA A 626 3.03 -14.02 13.38
CA ALA A 626 2.92 -13.90 11.92
C ALA A 626 4.05 -13.07 11.24
N VAL A 627 4.95 -12.46 12.01
CA VAL A 627 5.94 -11.49 11.49
C VAL A 627 7.32 -12.12 11.19
N ASP A 628 7.72 -13.17 11.91
CA ASP A 628 9.14 -13.59 11.98
C ASP A 628 9.52 -14.78 11.06
N LYS A 629 8.77 -15.01 9.97
CA LYS A 629 8.99 -16.13 9.02
C LYS A 629 9.37 -15.69 7.60
N VAL A 630 10.23 -14.67 7.46
CA VAL A 630 10.95 -14.36 6.21
C VAL A 630 12.44 -14.06 6.45
N LYS A 631 13.19 -15.05 6.97
CA LYS A 631 14.64 -15.23 6.82
C LYS A 631 15.13 -16.52 7.49
N LEU A 632 15.56 -17.50 6.70
CA LEU A 632 16.75 -18.37 6.92
C LEU A 632 16.73 -19.52 5.89
N ASP A 633 17.16 -19.18 4.67
CA ASP A 633 17.65 -20.13 3.66
C ASP A 633 18.86 -19.43 3.02
N GLY A 634 20.07 -19.80 3.43
CA GLY A 634 21.33 -19.09 3.13
C GLY A 634 22.28 -19.00 4.31
#